data_AF-A0A967WCW1-F1
#
_entry.id   AF-A0A967WCW1-F1
#
_cell.length_a   1.000
_cell.length_b   1.000
_cell.length_c   1.000
_cell.angle_alpha   90.00
_cell.angle_beta   90.00
_cell.angle_gamma   90.00
#
_symmetry.space_group_name_H-M   'P 1'
#
loop_
_entity.id
_entity.type
_entity.pdbx_description
1 polymer ?
#
loop_
_entity_poly.entity_id
_entity_poly.type
_entity_poly.pdbx_seq_one_letter_code
_entity_poly.pdbx_strand_id
1 'polypeptide(L)'
;WNGTRTVALVMAGEFYNREALSKDGAHEAKSDEQMALDLYERLGDDFASQLNGAFIIAIWDKTRDRLLIANDRLGLYPLFYTCRSGRLIFAPEMKGILCDEA
;
A
#
# COMPACT_ATOMS: atom_id res chain seq x y z
N TRP A 1 1.30 -1.11 11.09
CA TRP A 1 0.28 -0.38 11.87
C TRP A 1 0.87 0.96 12.25
N ASN A 2 0.10 2.05 12.20
CA ASN A 2 0.52 3.34 12.74
C ASN A 2 0.55 3.30 14.28
N GLY A 3 1.06 4.35 14.91
CA GLY A 3 1.23 4.41 16.37
C GLY A 3 -0.07 4.21 17.16
N THR A 4 -1.21 4.64 16.61
CA THR A 4 -2.54 4.52 17.24
C THR A 4 -3.27 3.23 16.86
N ARG A 5 -2.69 2.38 16.01
CA ARG A 5 -3.27 1.11 15.51
C ARG A 5 -4.63 1.26 14.82
N THR A 6 -4.84 2.41 14.19
CA THR A 6 -6.03 2.71 13.38
C THR A 6 -5.81 2.45 11.89
N VAL A 7 -4.56 2.56 11.43
CA VAL A 7 -4.17 2.32 10.03
C VAL A 7 -3.17 1.16 9.97
N ALA A 8 -3.43 0.18 9.12
CA ALA A 8 -2.51 -0.91 8.79
C ALA A 8 -2.09 -0.81 7.33
N LEU A 9 -0.85 -1.18 7.04
CA LEU A 9 -0.30 -1.21 5.70
C LEU A 9 0.47 -2.52 5.53
N VAL A 10 0.29 -3.17 4.39
CA VAL A 10 1.17 -4.22 3.87
C VAL A 10 1.66 -3.79 2.50
N MET A 11 2.90 -4.11 2.17
CA MET A 11 3.43 -3.85 0.84
C MET A 11 4.38 -4.95 0.38
N ALA A 12 4.59 -4.98 -0.93
CA ALA A 12 5.67 -5.68 -1.58
C ALA A 12 6.35 -4.73 -2.55
N GLY A 13 7.67 -4.87 -2.72
CA GLY A 13 8.47 -4.01 -3.59
C GLY A 13 9.23 -2.94 -2.81
N GLU A 14 9.63 -1.87 -3.50
CA GLU A 14 10.56 -0.87 -3.00
C GLU A 14 10.33 0.53 -3.60
N PHE A 15 10.80 1.56 -2.90
CA PHE A 15 10.80 2.94 -3.38
C PHE A 15 12.17 3.37 -3.92
N TYR A 16 12.17 3.99 -5.10
CA TYR A 16 13.35 4.54 -5.76
C TYR A 16 13.64 5.99 -5.36
N ASN A 17 12.64 6.73 -4.87
CA ASN A 17 12.79 8.15 -4.52
C ASN A 17 12.84 8.42 -3.00
N ARG A 18 13.33 7.46 -2.20
CA ARG A 18 13.44 7.59 -0.73
C ARG A 18 14.12 8.88 -0.28
N GLU A 19 15.22 9.29 -0.95
CA GLU A 19 15.94 10.51 -0.57
C GLU A 19 15.08 11.78 -0.74
N ALA A 20 14.29 11.85 -1.81
CA ALA A 20 13.38 12.98 -2.05
C ALA A 20 12.23 12.97 -1.02
N LEU A 21 11.64 11.80 -0.77
CA LEU A 21 10.56 11.63 0.21
C LEU A 21 11.00 11.98 1.64
N SER A 22 12.24 11.62 1.99
CA SER A 22 12.84 12.04 3.26
C SER A 22 12.85 13.56 3.35
N LYS A 23 13.40 14.28 2.36
CA LYS A 23 13.45 15.76 2.30
C LYS A 23 12.08 16.41 2.52
N ASP A 24 11.03 15.79 2.00
CA ASP A 24 9.64 16.25 2.11
C ASP A 24 8.93 15.81 3.39
N GLY A 25 9.66 15.40 4.44
CA GLY A 25 9.11 15.19 5.78
C GLY A 25 8.92 13.72 6.19
N ALA A 26 9.37 12.75 5.39
CA ALA A 26 9.48 11.34 5.79
C ALA A 26 10.91 10.99 6.28
N HIS A 27 11.62 11.97 6.85
CA HIS A 27 13.04 11.89 7.24
C HIS A 27 13.38 10.75 8.20
N GLU A 28 12.45 10.38 9.07
CA GLU A 28 12.70 9.38 10.13
C GLU A 28 12.23 7.95 9.76
N ALA A 29 11.68 7.76 8.56
CA ALA A 29 11.13 6.48 8.14
C ALA A 29 12.23 5.41 7.99
N LYS A 30 12.16 4.38 8.84
CA LYS A 30 13.15 3.29 8.89
C LYS A 30 12.99 2.23 7.79
N SER A 31 11.88 2.26 7.07
CA SER A 31 11.58 1.32 5.97
C SER A 31 10.65 1.96 4.94
N ASP A 32 10.40 1.29 3.81
CA ASP A 32 9.43 1.77 2.81
C ASP A 32 8.00 1.71 3.34
N GLU A 33 7.66 0.72 4.17
CA GLU A 33 6.35 0.59 4.82
C GLU A 33 6.06 1.79 5.70
N GLN A 34 7.04 2.17 6.53
CA GLN A 34 6.88 3.31 7.43
C GLN A 34 6.76 4.61 6.62
N MET A 35 7.57 4.77 5.58
CA MET A 35 7.52 5.94 4.70
C MET A 35 6.16 6.07 4.01
N ALA A 36 5.62 4.97 3.47
CA ALA A 36 4.30 4.94 2.84
C ALA A 36 3.18 5.29 3.82
N LEU A 37 3.27 4.75 5.05
CA LEU A 37 2.29 4.97 6.09
C LEU A 37 2.28 6.44 6.55
N ASP A 38 3.46 7.02 6.80
CA ASP A 38 3.61 8.43 7.18
C ASP A 38 3.07 9.36 6.09
N LEU A 39 3.36 9.05 4.83
CA LEU A 39 2.84 9.81 3.68
C LEU A 39 1.31 9.69 3.56
N TYR A 40 0.74 8.51 3.76
CA TYR A 40 -0.72 8.30 3.76
C TYR A 40 -1.41 9.07 4.89
N GLU A 41 -0.85 9.07 6.11
CA GLU A 41 -1.42 9.82 7.23
C GLU A 41 -1.43 11.33 6.96
N ARG A 42 -0.43 11.84 6.23
CA ARG A 42 -0.30 13.27 5.91
C ARG A 42 -1.12 13.69 4.69
N LEU A 43 -1.10 12.90 3.62
CA LEU A 43 -1.62 13.27 2.30
C LEU A 43 -2.94 12.56 1.96
N GLY A 44 -3.37 11.59 2.77
CA GLY A 44 -4.55 10.80 2.47
C GLY A 44 -4.40 10.05 1.15
N ASP A 45 -5.41 10.17 0.29
CA ASP A 45 -5.49 9.43 -0.99
C ASP A 45 -4.42 9.85 -1.99
N ASP A 46 -3.89 11.06 -1.86
CA ASP A 46 -2.89 11.61 -2.78
C ASP A 46 -1.46 11.11 -2.50
N PHE A 47 -1.25 10.33 -1.43
CA PHE A 47 0.09 9.87 -1.03
C PHE A 47 0.82 9.12 -2.15
N ALA A 48 0.10 8.30 -2.91
CA ALA A 48 0.67 7.49 -3.98
C ALA A 48 1.25 8.34 -5.12
N SER A 49 0.78 9.59 -5.29
CA SER A 49 1.32 10.51 -6.30
C SER A 49 2.78 10.91 -6.03
N GLN A 50 3.23 10.81 -4.78
CA GLN A 50 4.59 11.15 -4.36
C GLN A 50 5.55 9.96 -4.53
N LEU A 51 5.03 8.74 -4.71
CA LEU A 51 5.84 7.54 -4.72
C LEU A 51 6.38 7.25 -6.13
N ASN A 52 7.67 6.92 -6.19
CA ASN A 52 8.31 6.36 -7.38
C ASN A 52 9.02 5.06 -6.97
N GLY A 53 8.70 3.97 -7.64
CA GLY A 53 9.15 2.64 -7.25
C GLY A 53 8.50 1.55 -8.07
N ALA A 54 8.78 0.32 -7.70
CA ALA A 54 8.06 -0.88 -8.12
C ALA A 54 7.42 -1.45 -6.88
N PHE A 55 6.09 -1.34 -6.74
CA PHE A 55 5.44 -1.71 -5.49
C PHE A 55 3.96 -2.02 -5.64
N ILE A 56 3.45 -2.81 -4.70
CA ILE A 56 2.03 -2.93 -4.39
C ILE A 56 1.86 -2.59 -2.91
N ILE A 57 0.93 -1.70 -2.60
CA ILE A 57 0.59 -1.28 -1.24
C ILE A 57 -0.89 -1.55 -1.01
N ALA A 58 -1.23 -2.15 0.13
CA ALA A 58 -2.60 -2.24 0.62
C ALA A 58 -2.71 -1.63 2.02
N ILE A 59 -3.64 -0.69 2.19
CA ILE A 59 -3.88 0.09 3.40
C ILE A 59 -5.29 -0.18 3.90
N TRP A 60 -5.41 -0.65 5.14
CA TRP A 60 -6.66 -0.69 5.86
C TRP A 60 -6.74 0.48 6.83
N ASP A 61 -7.71 1.37 6.64
CA ASP A 61 -7.95 2.55 7.46
C ASP A 61 -9.27 2.39 8.23
N LYS A 62 -9.16 2.06 9.52
CA LYS A 62 -10.33 1.88 10.40
C LYS A 62 -11.09 3.18 10.63
N THR A 63 -10.42 4.33 10.53
CA THR A 63 -11.06 5.62 10.81
C THR A 63 -12.02 6.02 9.69
N ARG A 64 -11.75 5.53 8.48
CA ARG A 64 -12.54 5.78 7.26
C ARG A 64 -13.29 4.55 6.77
N ASP A 65 -13.23 3.44 7.51
CA ASP A 65 -13.79 2.13 7.16
C ASP A 65 -13.54 1.73 5.69
N ARG A 66 -12.27 1.78 5.27
CA ARG A 66 -11.91 1.55 3.87
C ARG A 66 -10.60 0.81 3.69
N LEU A 67 -10.54 0.06 2.59
CA LEU A 67 -9.34 -0.52 2.02
C LEU A 67 -8.91 0.31 0.80
N LEU A 68 -7.66 0.77 0.79
CA LEU A 68 -7.02 1.37 -0.38
C LEU A 68 -5.93 0.42 -0.87
N ILE A 69 -5.91 0.12 -2.17
CA ILE A 69 -4.84 -0.65 -2.80
C ILE A 69 -4.23 0.21 -3.91
N ALA A 70 -2.91 0.40 -3.87
CA ALA A 70 -2.15 1.16 -4.85
C ALA A 70 -1.09 0.26 -5.49
N ASN A 71 -0.97 0.33 -6.81
CA ASN A 71 0.12 -0.27 -7.58
C ASN A 71 0.98 0.86 -8.15
N ASP A 72 2.24 0.59 -8.48
CA ASP A 72 3.09 1.56 -9.14
C ASP A 72 2.55 1.97 -10.52
N ARG A 73 3.07 3.08 -11.05
CA ARG A 73 2.55 3.72 -12.27
C ARG A 73 2.55 2.81 -13.50
N LEU A 74 3.48 1.85 -13.55
CA LEU A 74 3.64 0.94 -14.68
C LEU A 74 3.08 -0.45 -14.35
N GLY A 75 2.68 -0.70 -13.10
CA GLY A 75 2.24 -2.01 -12.64
C GLY A 75 3.32 -3.06 -12.84
N LEU A 76 4.57 -2.75 -12.42
CA LEU A 76 5.71 -3.64 -12.62
C LEU A 76 5.48 -5.00 -11.97
N TYR A 77 4.78 -5.01 -10.82
CA TYR A 77 4.19 -6.23 -10.28
C TYR A 77 2.71 -6.31 -10.67
N PRO A 78 2.26 -7.45 -11.24
CA PRO A 78 0.83 -7.68 -11.45
C PRO A 78 0.06 -7.61 -10.13
N LEU A 79 -1.14 -7.07 -10.18
CA LEU A 79 -2.10 -7.13 -9.08
C LEU A 79 -3.38 -7.75 -9.60
N PHE A 80 -3.71 -8.95 -9.13
CA PHE A 80 -4.96 -9.62 -9.42
C PHE A 80 -5.94 -9.34 -8.29
N TYR A 81 -7.24 -9.26 -8.62
CA TYR A 81 -8.30 -9.20 -7.62
C TYR A 81 -9.58 -9.86 -8.10
N THR A 82 -10.44 -10.23 -7.16
CA THR A 82 -11.82 -10.69 -7.42
C THR A 82 -12.75 -10.26 -6.30
N CYS A 83 -14.03 -10.09 -6.63
CA CYS A 83 -15.10 -9.86 -5.67
C CYS A 83 -16.08 -11.03 -5.73
N ARG A 84 -16.12 -11.86 -4.68
CA ARG A 84 -17.00 -13.03 -4.62
C ARG A 84 -17.51 -13.24 -3.20
N SER A 85 -18.78 -13.63 -3.05
CA SER A 85 -19.39 -13.94 -1.75
C SER A 85 -19.20 -12.84 -0.70
N GLY A 86 -19.33 -11.57 -1.11
CA GLY A 86 -19.17 -10.40 -0.22
C GLY A 86 -17.73 -10.12 0.23
N ARG A 87 -16.73 -10.75 -0.37
CA ARG A 87 -15.30 -10.57 -0.06
C ARG A 87 -14.55 -10.01 -1.24
N LEU A 88 -13.58 -9.15 -0.95
CA LEU A 88 -12.56 -8.71 -1.89
C LEU A 88 -11.29 -9.51 -1.60
N ILE A 89 -10.78 -10.22 -2.60
CA ILE A 89 -9.53 -10.98 -2.53
C ILE A 89 -8.58 -10.36 -3.55
N PHE A 90 -7.35 -10.09 -3.13
CA PHE A 90 -6.32 -9.53 -4.00
C PHE A 90 -4.97 -10.21 -3.72
N ALA A 91 -4.16 -10.37 -4.75
CA ALA A 91 -2.84 -10.98 -4.65
C ALA A 91 -1.95 -10.55 -5.83
N PRO A 92 -0.62 -10.55 -5.65
CA PRO A 92 0.31 -10.26 -6.75
C PRO A 92 0.40 -11.43 -7.75
N GLU A 93 -0.14 -12.59 -7.42
CA GLU A 93 -0.16 -13.78 -8.27
C GLU A 93 -1.55 -14.42 -8.27
N MET A 94 -2.02 -14.85 -9.44
CA MET A 94 -3.34 -15.47 -9.61
C MET A 94 -3.56 -16.69 -8.70
N LYS A 95 -2.51 -17.47 -8.41
CA LYS A 95 -2.58 -18.62 -7.51
C LYS A 95 -3.08 -18.24 -6.10
N GLY A 96 -2.77 -17.02 -5.63
CA GLY A 96 -3.22 -16.51 -4.34
C GLY A 96 -4.73 -16.21 -4.30
N ILE A 97 -5.34 -16.00 -5.46
CA ILE A 97 -6.80 -15.89 -5.57
C ILE A 97 -7.43 -17.27 -5.71
N LEU A 98 -6.84 -18.14 -6.53
CA LEU A 98 -7.39 -19.45 -6.85
C LEU A 98 -7.31 -20.46 -5.70
N CYS A 99 -6.44 -20.24 -4.71
CA CYS A 99 -6.37 -21.07 -3.51
C CYS A 99 -7.43 -20.73 -2.44
N ASP A 100 -8.24 -19.69 -2.64
CA ASP A 100 -9.37 -19.41 -1.76
C ASP A 100 -10.48 -20.46 -2.00
N GLU A 101 -10.66 -21.37 -1.05
CA GLU A 101 -11.61 -22.50 -1.14
C GLU A 101 -13.07 -22.13 -0.88
N ALA A 102 -13.37 -20.83 -0.79
CA ALA A 102 -14.57 -20.35 -0.13
C ALA A 102 -15.72 -19.94 -1.07
#